data_AF-A0A1J4XAV1-F1
#
_entry.id   AF-A0A1J4XAV1-F1
#
_cell.length_a   1.000
_cell.length_b   1.000
_cell.length_c   1.000
_cell.angle_alpha   90.00
_cell.angle_beta   90.00
_cell.angle_gamma   90.00
#
_symmetry.space_group_name_H-M   'P 1'
#
loop_
_entity.id
_entity.type
_entity.pdbx_description
1 polymer ?
#
loop_
_entity_poly.entity_id
_entity_poly.type
_entity_poly.pdbx_seq_one_letter_code
_entity_poly.pdbx_strand_id
1 'polypeptide(L)'
;MVYRFALILIAAAGLAACSSDAPPVPPPVQEQTTAPGDKVVGKVGDHPFTDGDIDREFATMPPNFQAMKDNPQMRANILNNIMTRFALAQEARTQGIDQNPEVAAKLRKNEETVLIEALRSQKMNSQPTDAEIEQYYQTHIAAYGQPEQVHARHILVKTEEEARKVLKKLKGGMAFDLVAKQFSQDAANKDKGGDLGWFGRGTMVPPFEQAIFALTQEGEIAGPVQTQFGWHIVELLGRRAAQTLPLEQVKDRVAREMNQASMRTWVEEVKHKQNLTFIDPRYAPPAPPSPPVAAPKR
;
A
#
# COMPACT_ATOMS: atom_id res chain seq x y z
N MET A 1 79.03 -52.35 -9.42
CA MET A 1 78.40 -53.43 -8.63
C MET A 1 77.30 -52.82 -7.77
N VAL A 2 76.04 -53.03 -8.17
CA VAL A 2 74.79 -53.11 -7.37
C VAL A 2 74.66 -52.20 -6.13
N TYR A 3 73.69 -51.27 -6.15
CA TYR A 3 72.47 -51.36 -5.31
C TYR A 3 71.44 -50.31 -5.72
N ARG A 4 70.25 -50.78 -6.11
CA ARG A 4 69.03 -50.00 -6.36
C ARG A 4 68.34 -49.75 -5.02
N PHE A 5 68.12 -48.49 -4.65
CA PHE A 5 67.16 -48.11 -3.60
C PHE A 5 65.87 -47.62 -4.26
N ALA A 6 64.76 -48.25 -3.87
CA ALA A 6 63.41 -47.89 -4.25
C ALA A 6 62.99 -46.63 -3.48
N LEU A 7 62.48 -45.61 -4.17
CA LEU A 7 61.77 -44.50 -3.57
C LEU A 7 60.28 -44.60 -3.92
N ILE A 8 59.47 -44.64 -2.87
CA ILE A 8 58.02 -44.78 -2.87
C ILE A 8 57.38 -43.52 -3.46
N LEU A 9 56.53 -43.70 -4.47
CA LEU A 9 55.61 -42.70 -5.02
C LEU A 9 54.47 -42.48 -4.01
N ILE A 10 54.46 -41.33 -3.33
CA ILE A 10 53.28 -40.86 -2.59
C ILE A 10 52.49 -39.95 -3.55
N ALA A 11 51.28 -40.40 -3.88
CA ALA A 11 50.30 -39.65 -4.64
C ALA A 11 49.83 -38.42 -3.83
N ALA A 12 50.15 -37.21 -4.32
CA ALA A 12 49.49 -36.00 -3.87
C ALA A 12 48.12 -35.92 -4.55
N ALA A 13 47.07 -36.30 -3.83
CA ALA A 13 45.70 -36.07 -4.24
C ALA A 13 45.47 -34.56 -4.35
N GLY A 14 45.13 -34.09 -5.55
CA GLY A 14 44.72 -32.70 -5.78
C GLY A 14 43.47 -32.38 -4.98
N LEU A 15 43.59 -31.46 -4.02
CA LEU A 15 42.46 -30.79 -3.40
C LEU A 15 41.80 -29.93 -4.48
N ALA A 16 40.70 -30.42 -5.04
CA ALA A 16 39.78 -29.62 -5.82
C ALA A 16 39.21 -28.54 -4.89
N ALA A 17 39.74 -27.33 -5.00
CA ALA A 17 39.11 -26.15 -4.43
C ALA A 17 37.77 -25.96 -5.15
N CYS A 18 36.66 -26.16 -4.44
CA CYS A 18 35.35 -25.72 -4.90
C CYS A 18 35.40 -24.21 -5.10
N SER A 19 35.58 -23.77 -6.34
CA SER A 19 35.34 -22.38 -6.74
C SER A 19 33.86 -22.09 -6.51
N SER A 20 33.55 -21.35 -5.46
CA SER A 20 32.21 -20.79 -5.29
C SER A 20 31.98 -19.78 -6.42
N ASP A 21 31.17 -20.14 -7.41
CA ASP A 21 30.71 -19.28 -8.52
C ASP A 21 29.80 -18.11 -8.06
N ALA A 22 29.91 -17.69 -6.80
CA ALA A 22 29.25 -16.47 -6.36
C ALA A 22 29.96 -15.28 -7.03
N PRO A 23 29.24 -14.44 -7.80
CA PRO A 23 29.83 -13.25 -8.37
C PRO A 23 30.45 -12.40 -7.24
N PRO A 24 31.65 -11.82 -7.45
CA PRO A 24 32.31 -11.03 -6.44
C PRO A 24 31.36 -9.92 -5.97
N VAL A 25 31.35 -9.66 -4.66
CA VAL A 25 30.72 -8.45 -4.12
C VAL A 25 31.27 -7.27 -4.91
N PRO A 26 30.43 -6.36 -5.45
CA PRO A 26 30.93 -5.23 -6.21
C PRO A 26 32.02 -4.53 -5.38
N PRO A 27 33.15 -4.17 -6.01
CA PRO A 27 34.18 -3.42 -5.32
C PRO A 27 33.54 -2.16 -4.74
N PRO A 28 34.01 -1.66 -3.58
CA PRO A 28 33.48 -0.43 -3.02
C PRO A 28 33.44 0.62 -4.13
N VAL A 29 32.30 1.29 -4.28
CA VAL A 29 32.19 2.50 -5.10
C VAL A 29 33.41 3.32 -4.72
N GLN A 30 34.30 3.59 -5.69
CA GLN A 30 35.49 4.41 -5.45
C GLN A 30 35.01 5.66 -4.73
N GLU A 31 35.41 5.80 -3.47
CA GLU A 31 35.01 6.91 -2.63
C GLU A 31 35.38 8.17 -3.39
N GLN A 32 34.37 8.90 -3.87
CA GLN A 32 34.58 10.27 -4.30
C GLN A 32 34.94 11.05 -3.03
N THR A 33 36.22 11.02 -2.71
CA THR A 33 36.84 11.77 -1.65
C THR A 33 36.66 13.25 -1.98
N THR A 34 35.81 13.90 -1.19
CA THR A 34 35.63 15.35 -1.07
C THR A 34 34.95 16.03 -2.27
N ALA A 35 33.80 16.67 -2.02
CA ALA A 35 33.28 17.67 -2.94
C ALA A 35 34.23 18.89 -2.97
N PRO A 36 34.39 19.60 -4.10
CA PRO A 36 35.25 20.78 -4.16
C PRO A 36 34.82 21.83 -3.13
N GLY A 37 35.65 22.07 -2.11
CA GLY A 37 35.41 23.08 -1.07
C GLY A 37 35.27 22.52 0.35
N ASP A 38 35.12 21.20 0.51
CA ASP A 38 34.99 20.58 1.83
C ASP A 38 36.31 20.57 2.60
N LYS A 39 36.28 20.99 3.87
CA LYS A 39 37.47 21.00 4.75
C LYS A 39 37.67 19.62 5.37
N VAL A 40 38.86 19.05 5.20
CA VAL A 40 39.25 17.82 5.91
C VAL A 40 39.38 18.10 7.42
N VAL A 41 38.68 17.31 8.23
CA VAL A 41 38.59 17.46 9.69
C VAL A 41 38.96 16.19 10.46
N GLY A 42 39.08 15.04 9.78
CA GLY A 42 39.49 13.77 10.39
C GLY A 42 40.04 12.79 9.36
N LYS A 43 40.62 11.67 9.82
CA LYS A 43 41.09 10.58 8.95
C LYS A 43 41.12 9.23 9.66
N VAL A 44 40.89 8.16 8.91
CA VAL A 44 41.13 6.78 9.36
C VAL A 44 42.03 6.10 8.32
N GLY A 45 43.29 5.82 8.69
CA GLY A 45 44.31 5.43 7.72
C GLY A 45 44.53 6.54 6.68
N ASP A 46 44.36 6.21 5.41
CA ASP A 46 44.47 7.14 4.28
C ASP A 46 43.11 7.75 3.85
N HIS A 47 42.00 7.32 4.44
CA HIS A 47 40.67 7.85 4.11
C HIS A 47 40.41 9.17 4.87
N PRO A 48 40.19 10.30 4.16
CA PRO A 48 39.88 11.58 4.77
C PRO A 48 38.38 11.72 5.07
N PHE A 49 38.05 12.35 6.20
CA PHE A 49 36.69 12.80 6.53
C PHE A 49 36.61 14.33 6.52
N THR A 50 35.52 14.86 5.99
CA THR A 50 35.28 16.30 5.84
C THR A 50 34.18 16.83 6.75
N ASP A 51 34.08 18.16 6.83
CA ASP A 51 32.92 18.84 7.39
C ASP A 51 31.62 18.50 6.66
N GLY A 52 31.66 18.30 5.34
CA GLY A 52 30.54 17.82 4.54
C GLY A 52 30.01 16.43 4.96
N ASP A 53 30.87 15.53 5.45
CA ASP A 53 30.44 14.24 6.01
C ASP A 53 29.58 14.41 7.26
N ILE A 54 29.97 15.35 8.13
CA ILE A 54 29.23 15.68 9.35
C ILE A 54 27.87 16.27 8.98
N ASP A 55 27.84 17.17 8.01
CA ASP A 55 26.61 17.83 7.58
C ASP A 55 25.60 16.85 6.95
N ARG A 56 26.09 15.85 6.20
CA ARG A 56 25.26 14.75 5.68
C ARG A 56 24.64 13.92 6.78
N GLU A 57 25.37 13.59 7.84
CA GLU A 57 24.81 12.88 8.98
C GLU A 57 23.72 13.72 9.66
N PHE A 58 23.95 15.03 9.89
CA PHE A 58 22.92 15.92 10.43
C PHE A 58 21.65 15.94 9.57
N ALA A 59 21.78 15.97 8.25
CA ALA A 59 20.63 16.01 7.34
C ALA A 59 19.69 14.79 7.49
N THR A 60 20.19 13.67 8.00
CA THR A 60 19.39 12.45 8.25
C THR A 60 18.73 12.41 9.63
N MET A 61 19.09 13.31 10.54
CA MET A 61 18.58 13.30 11.92
C MET A 61 17.20 13.96 12.05
N PRO A 62 16.44 13.69 13.12
CA PRO A 62 15.20 14.41 13.41
C PRO A 62 15.41 15.94 13.55
N PRO A 63 14.38 16.78 13.28
CA PRO A 63 14.52 18.24 13.17
C PRO A 63 15.15 18.93 14.40
N ASN A 64 14.88 18.41 15.61
CA ASN A 64 15.46 18.94 16.85
C ASN A 64 16.99 18.78 16.91
N PHE A 65 17.56 17.75 16.28
CA PHE A 65 19.01 17.55 16.19
C PHE A 65 19.62 18.31 15.01
N GLN A 66 18.90 18.47 13.91
CA GLN A 66 19.33 19.29 12.77
C GLN A 66 19.60 20.75 13.19
N ALA A 67 18.76 21.30 14.09
CA ALA A 67 18.94 22.65 14.63
C ALA A 67 20.23 22.83 15.44
N MET A 68 20.90 21.74 15.85
CA MET A 68 22.15 21.75 16.61
C MET A 68 23.38 21.58 15.73
N LYS A 69 23.26 21.67 14.39
CA LYS A 69 24.35 21.46 13.42
C LYS A 69 25.62 22.30 13.67
N ASP A 70 25.46 23.45 14.34
CA ASP A 70 26.54 24.39 14.63
C ASP A 70 27.18 24.14 16.02
N ASN A 71 26.67 23.18 16.81
CA ASN A 71 27.24 22.84 18.12
C ASN A 71 28.58 22.08 17.95
N PRO A 72 29.73 22.65 18.40
CA PRO A 72 31.04 22.06 18.15
C PRO A 72 31.23 20.67 18.78
N GLN A 73 30.69 20.45 19.98
CA GLN A 73 30.80 19.17 20.67
C GLN A 73 30.00 18.09 19.96
N MET A 74 28.79 18.42 19.48
CA MET A 74 27.97 17.48 18.73
C MET A 74 28.62 17.10 17.39
N ARG A 75 29.17 18.08 16.67
CA ARG A 75 29.93 17.84 15.43
C ARG A 75 31.12 16.90 15.69
N ALA A 76 31.88 17.14 16.75
CA ALA A 76 33.01 16.28 17.13
C ALA A 76 32.56 14.85 17.47
N ASN A 77 31.44 14.69 18.17
CA ASN A 77 30.87 13.37 18.48
C ASN A 77 30.41 12.63 17.21
N ILE A 78 29.76 13.31 16.28
CA ILE A 78 29.34 12.74 14.99
C ILE A 78 30.56 12.30 14.19
N LEU A 79 31.57 13.17 14.07
CA LEU A 79 32.82 12.85 13.38
C LEU A 79 33.48 11.59 13.98
N ASN A 80 33.60 11.54 15.32
CA ASN A 80 34.13 10.36 16.00
C ASN A 80 33.32 9.10 15.68
N ASN A 81 31.98 9.19 15.67
CA ASN A 81 31.11 8.05 15.39
C ASN A 81 31.23 7.55 13.96
N ILE A 82 31.23 8.43 12.94
CA ILE A 82 31.38 8.00 11.54
C ILE A 82 32.76 7.41 11.26
N MET A 83 33.81 8.01 11.83
CA MET A 83 35.18 7.50 11.73
C MET A 83 35.29 6.12 12.39
N THR A 84 34.72 5.95 13.58
CA THR A 84 34.72 4.67 14.30
C THR A 84 33.96 3.60 13.51
N ARG A 85 32.78 3.91 12.97
CA ARG A 85 32.01 2.98 12.12
C ARG A 85 32.80 2.56 10.89
N PHE A 86 33.47 3.50 10.22
CA PHE A 86 34.33 3.20 9.08
C PHE A 86 35.51 2.31 9.48
N ALA A 87 36.21 2.62 10.57
CA ALA A 87 37.34 1.82 11.05
C ALA A 87 36.93 0.37 11.34
N LEU A 88 35.80 0.16 12.01
CA LEU A 88 35.26 -1.17 12.30
C LEU A 88 34.86 -1.92 11.02
N ALA A 89 34.27 -1.22 10.05
CA ALA A 89 33.93 -1.82 8.76
C ALA A 89 35.18 -2.24 7.98
N GLN A 90 36.25 -1.44 8.02
CA GLN A 90 37.53 -1.77 7.40
C GLN A 90 38.17 -2.99 8.06
N GLU A 91 38.18 -3.07 9.39
CA GLU A 91 38.69 -4.23 10.12
C GLU A 91 37.90 -5.51 9.76
N ALA A 92 36.56 -5.42 9.67
CA ALA A 92 35.74 -6.55 9.25
C ALA A 92 36.09 -7.06 7.84
N ARG A 93 36.45 -6.17 6.91
CA ARG A 93 36.93 -6.51 5.57
C ARG A 93 38.31 -7.15 5.60
N THR A 94 39.24 -6.62 6.41
CA THR A 94 40.57 -7.21 6.61
C THR A 94 40.48 -8.63 7.17
N GLN A 95 39.50 -8.90 8.03
CA GLN A 95 39.20 -10.24 8.56
C GLN A 95 38.41 -11.13 7.59
N GLY A 96 38.03 -10.63 6.41
CA GLY A 96 37.27 -11.38 5.41
C GLY A 96 35.81 -11.67 5.79
N ILE A 97 35.24 -10.94 6.76
CA ILE A 97 33.85 -11.15 7.21
C ILE A 97 32.86 -10.85 6.09
N ASP A 98 33.16 -9.88 5.23
CA ASP A 98 32.36 -9.51 4.05
C ASP A 98 32.36 -10.60 2.96
N GLN A 99 33.34 -11.50 2.97
CA GLN A 99 33.44 -12.65 2.05
C GLN A 99 32.60 -13.84 2.50
N ASN A 100 32.11 -13.85 3.75
CA ASN A 100 31.16 -14.85 4.21
C ASN A 100 29.91 -14.81 3.30
N PRO A 101 29.45 -15.95 2.73
CA PRO A 101 28.34 -15.96 1.77
C PRO A 101 27.04 -15.33 2.28
N GLU A 102 26.73 -15.51 3.56
CA GLU A 102 25.53 -14.93 4.18
C GLU A 102 25.67 -13.41 4.34
N VAL A 103 26.85 -12.93 4.75
CA VAL A 103 27.13 -11.50 4.87
C VAL A 103 27.13 -10.84 3.50
N ALA A 104 27.80 -11.42 2.51
CA ALA A 104 27.82 -10.95 1.14
C ALA A 104 26.40 -10.83 0.54
N ALA A 105 25.53 -11.81 0.79
CA ALA A 105 24.13 -11.76 0.35
C ALA A 105 23.34 -10.62 1.01
N LYS A 106 23.54 -10.39 2.32
CA LYS A 106 22.91 -9.27 3.04
C LYS A 106 23.40 -7.92 2.51
N LEU A 107 24.70 -7.77 2.23
CA LEU A 107 25.26 -6.55 1.66
C LEU A 107 24.66 -6.25 0.28
N ARG A 108 24.59 -7.22 -0.63
CA ARG A 108 23.96 -7.05 -1.95
C ARG A 108 22.49 -6.64 -1.85
N LYS A 109 21.72 -7.29 -0.98
CA LYS A 109 20.31 -6.94 -0.78
C LYS A 109 20.15 -5.52 -0.25
N ASN A 110 21.02 -5.09 0.67
CA ASN A 110 20.97 -3.73 1.22
C ASN A 110 21.34 -2.70 0.16
N GLU A 111 22.35 -2.97 -0.66
CA GLU A 111 22.71 -2.15 -1.81
C GLU A 111 21.53 -2.00 -2.78
N GLU A 112 20.91 -3.12 -3.19
CA GLU A 112 19.71 -3.11 -4.03
C GLU A 112 18.58 -2.27 -3.41
N THR A 113 18.35 -2.41 -2.10
CA THR A 113 17.31 -1.67 -1.39
C THR A 113 17.57 -0.16 -1.44
N VAL A 114 18.80 0.28 -1.13
CA VAL A 114 19.19 1.70 -1.19
C VAL A 114 19.07 2.24 -2.61
N LEU A 115 19.47 1.48 -3.63
CA LEU A 115 19.34 1.87 -5.04
C LEU A 115 17.87 1.98 -5.46
N ILE A 116 17.01 1.05 -5.04
CA ILE A 116 15.57 1.09 -5.31
C ILE A 116 14.93 2.32 -4.66
N GLU A 117 15.29 2.65 -3.42
CA GLU A 117 14.80 3.82 -2.71
C GLU A 117 15.23 5.12 -3.40
N ALA A 118 16.51 5.25 -3.75
CA ALA A 118 17.04 6.40 -4.48
C ALA A 118 16.35 6.57 -5.85
N LEU A 119 16.19 5.47 -6.59
CA LEU A 119 15.51 5.46 -7.88
C LEU A 119 14.04 5.88 -7.76
N ARG A 120 13.34 5.41 -6.73
CA ARG A 120 11.95 5.83 -6.43
C ARG A 120 11.88 7.30 -6.04
N SER A 121 12.78 7.77 -5.18
CA SER A 121 12.83 9.19 -4.80
C SER A 121 13.06 10.07 -6.02
N GLN A 122 14.03 9.73 -6.87
CA GLN A 122 14.30 10.48 -8.11
C GLN A 122 13.07 10.53 -9.03
N LYS A 123 12.33 9.42 -9.14
CA LYS A 123 11.07 9.37 -9.90
C LYS A 123 9.95 10.21 -9.27
N MET A 124 9.89 10.27 -7.94
CA MET A 124 8.85 10.96 -7.17
C MET A 124 9.15 12.42 -6.81
N ASN A 125 10.31 12.96 -7.21
CA ASN A 125 10.73 14.32 -6.84
C ASN A 125 9.84 15.43 -7.42
N SER A 126 8.95 15.12 -8.36
CA SER A 126 7.95 16.06 -8.87
C SER A 126 6.56 15.67 -8.39
N GLN A 127 5.92 16.55 -7.62
CA GLN A 127 4.49 16.43 -7.37
C GLN A 127 3.73 16.63 -8.69
N PRO A 128 2.61 15.93 -8.88
CA PRO A 128 1.75 16.23 -10.00
C PRO A 128 1.28 17.68 -10.04
N THR A 129 1.15 18.20 -11.24
CA THR A 129 0.53 19.49 -11.49
C THR A 129 -0.98 19.42 -11.27
N ASP A 130 -1.60 20.56 -10.95
CA ASP A 130 -3.07 20.67 -10.83
C ASP A 130 -3.79 20.22 -12.11
N ALA A 131 -3.22 20.50 -13.29
CA ALA A 131 -3.76 20.07 -14.57
C ALA A 131 -3.75 18.54 -14.73
N GLU A 132 -2.69 17.86 -14.27
CA GLU A 132 -2.62 16.39 -14.30
C GLU A 132 -3.64 15.77 -13.33
N ILE A 133 -3.80 16.36 -12.14
CA ILE A 133 -4.79 15.93 -11.15
C ILE A 133 -6.21 16.10 -11.71
N GLU A 134 -6.50 17.25 -12.32
CA GLU A 134 -7.81 17.50 -12.93
C GLU A 134 -8.09 16.51 -14.06
N GLN A 135 -7.14 16.29 -14.96
CA GLN A 135 -7.28 15.32 -16.05
C GLN A 135 -7.52 13.90 -15.53
N TYR A 136 -6.79 13.49 -14.48
CA TYR A 136 -6.97 12.18 -13.85
C TYR A 136 -8.36 12.06 -13.21
N TYR A 137 -8.80 13.10 -12.49
CA TYR A 137 -10.15 13.16 -11.92
C TYR A 137 -11.24 13.03 -13.00
N GLN A 138 -11.13 13.78 -14.11
CA GLN A 138 -12.14 13.73 -15.19
C GLN A 138 -12.22 12.33 -15.83
N THR A 139 -11.09 11.68 -16.03
CA THR A 139 -11.02 10.34 -16.62
C THR A 139 -11.45 9.23 -15.65
N HIS A 140 -11.47 9.49 -14.35
CA HIS A 140 -11.83 8.54 -13.29
C HIS A 140 -13.03 9.01 -12.45
N ILE A 141 -13.84 9.93 -12.96
CA ILE A 141 -14.88 10.64 -12.20
C ILE A 141 -15.89 9.70 -11.51
N ALA A 142 -16.16 8.54 -12.14
CA ALA A 142 -17.03 7.51 -11.59
C ALA A 142 -16.52 6.91 -10.26
N ALA A 143 -15.20 6.94 -10.01
CA ALA A 143 -14.58 6.47 -8.77
C ALA A 143 -14.69 7.49 -7.61
N TYR A 144 -15.09 8.73 -7.93
CA TYR A 144 -15.21 9.85 -6.98
C TYR A 144 -16.67 10.24 -6.72
N GLY A 145 -17.60 9.33 -6.99
CA GLY A 145 -19.00 9.48 -6.59
C GLY A 145 -19.26 9.02 -5.16
N GLN A 146 -20.18 9.69 -4.49
CA GLN A 146 -20.96 9.06 -3.43
C GLN A 146 -22.16 8.35 -4.06
N PRO A 147 -22.34 7.04 -3.82
CA PRO A 147 -23.48 6.33 -4.33
C PRO A 147 -24.77 6.82 -3.66
N GLU A 148 -25.89 6.57 -4.33
CA GLU A 148 -27.22 6.80 -3.76
C GLU A 148 -27.39 6.02 -2.45
N GLN A 149 -27.95 6.66 -1.43
CA GLN A 149 -28.31 6.04 -0.16
C GLN A 149 -29.77 6.35 0.19
N VAL A 150 -30.44 5.38 0.81
CA VAL A 150 -31.76 5.57 1.40
C VAL A 150 -31.68 5.32 2.91
N HIS A 151 -32.43 6.10 3.68
CA HIS A 151 -32.73 5.82 5.08
C HIS A 151 -34.10 5.17 5.10
N ALA A 152 -34.22 3.97 5.69
CA ALA A 152 -35.47 3.26 5.70
C ALA A 152 -35.71 2.54 7.02
N ARG A 153 -36.99 2.23 7.25
CA ARG A 153 -37.40 1.32 8.32
C ARG A 153 -38.28 0.21 7.78
N HIS A 154 -38.39 -0.88 8.52
CA HIS A 154 -39.21 -2.00 8.10
C HIS A 154 -39.98 -2.68 9.24
N ILE A 155 -40.94 -3.53 8.86
CA ILE A 155 -41.62 -4.47 9.73
C ILE A 155 -41.55 -5.84 9.08
N LEU A 156 -40.80 -6.76 9.68
CA LEU A 156 -40.75 -8.17 9.28
C LEU A 156 -41.85 -8.99 10.00
N VAL A 157 -42.62 -9.78 9.26
CA VAL A 157 -43.60 -10.76 9.78
C VAL A 157 -43.47 -12.10 9.03
N LYS A 158 -44.10 -13.17 9.55
CA LYS A 158 -43.88 -14.53 9.03
C LYS A 158 -44.73 -14.82 7.80
N THR A 159 -45.97 -14.31 7.75
CA THR A 159 -46.91 -14.61 6.65
C THR A 159 -47.38 -13.37 5.91
N GLU A 160 -47.86 -13.57 4.69
CA GLU A 160 -48.40 -12.48 3.88
C GLU A 160 -49.65 -11.86 4.51
N GLU A 161 -50.48 -12.69 5.14
CA GLU A 161 -51.70 -12.24 5.82
C GLU A 161 -51.38 -11.33 7.01
N GLU A 162 -50.33 -11.66 7.78
CA GLU A 162 -49.81 -10.79 8.84
C GLU A 162 -49.33 -9.45 8.26
N ALA A 163 -48.59 -9.49 7.15
CA ALA A 163 -48.09 -8.29 6.49
C ALA A 163 -49.25 -7.39 5.99
N ARG A 164 -50.28 -7.98 5.40
CA ARG A 164 -51.49 -7.27 4.96
C ARG A 164 -52.24 -6.63 6.15
N LYS A 165 -52.31 -7.32 7.30
CA LYS A 165 -52.90 -6.76 8.53
C LYS A 165 -52.10 -5.58 9.07
N VAL A 166 -50.77 -5.71 9.11
CA VAL A 166 -49.84 -4.63 9.49
C VAL A 166 -50.02 -3.42 8.57
N LEU A 167 -50.02 -3.62 7.25
CA LEU A 167 -50.22 -2.56 6.27
C LEU A 167 -51.56 -1.83 6.45
N LYS A 168 -52.64 -2.57 6.78
CA LYS A 168 -53.96 -1.97 7.09
C LYS A 168 -53.91 -1.07 8.33
N LYS A 169 -53.14 -1.44 9.36
CA LYS A 169 -52.97 -0.61 10.58
C LYS A 169 -52.21 0.68 10.28
N LEU A 170 -51.14 0.59 9.49
CA LEU A 170 -50.37 1.75 9.04
C LEU A 170 -51.22 2.70 8.20
N LYS A 171 -51.97 2.18 7.22
CA LYS A 171 -52.92 2.97 6.42
C LYS A 171 -54.09 3.55 7.25
N GLY A 172 -54.37 2.96 8.40
CA GLY A 172 -55.34 3.46 9.38
C GLY A 172 -54.79 4.56 10.31
N GLY A 173 -53.54 4.99 10.12
CA GLY A 173 -52.92 6.08 10.89
C GLY A 173 -52.19 5.65 12.16
N MET A 174 -52.01 4.35 12.40
CA MET A 174 -51.17 3.89 13.51
C MET A 174 -49.70 4.19 13.23
N ALA A 175 -48.99 4.75 14.21
CA ALA A 175 -47.58 5.12 14.07
C ALA A 175 -46.70 3.88 13.79
N PHE A 176 -45.82 3.98 12.79
CA PHE A 176 -45.06 2.84 12.29
C PHE A 176 -44.14 2.22 13.34
N ASP A 177 -43.53 3.04 14.20
CA ASP A 177 -42.66 2.60 15.29
C ASP A 177 -43.41 1.74 16.31
N LEU A 178 -44.65 2.09 16.64
CA LEU A 178 -45.52 1.28 17.49
C LEU A 178 -45.87 -0.06 16.82
N VAL A 179 -46.18 -0.03 15.52
CA VAL A 179 -46.50 -1.26 14.77
C VAL A 179 -45.26 -2.15 14.65
N ALA A 180 -44.08 -1.57 14.40
CA ALA A 180 -42.82 -2.31 14.34
C ALA A 180 -42.53 -2.98 15.69
N LYS A 181 -42.65 -2.25 16.79
CA LYS A 181 -42.43 -2.80 18.14
C LYS A 181 -43.39 -3.93 18.49
N GLN A 182 -44.65 -3.82 18.09
CA GLN A 182 -45.68 -4.80 18.41
C GLN A 182 -45.66 -6.04 17.52
N PHE A 183 -45.41 -5.87 16.22
CA PHE A 183 -45.64 -6.92 15.22
C PHE A 183 -44.36 -7.45 14.58
N SER A 184 -43.25 -6.71 14.64
CA SER A 184 -42.05 -7.14 13.93
C SER A 184 -41.32 -8.30 14.62
N GLN A 185 -40.88 -9.25 13.81
CA GLN A 185 -40.00 -10.35 14.19
C GLN A 185 -38.51 -9.98 14.10
N ASP A 186 -38.17 -8.80 13.59
CA ASP A 186 -36.80 -8.30 13.61
C ASP A 186 -36.42 -7.83 15.02
N ALA A 187 -35.83 -8.74 15.80
CA ALA A 187 -35.40 -8.45 17.15
C ALA A 187 -34.31 -7.36 17.23
N ALA A 188 -33.57 -7.10 16.15
CA ALA A 188 -32.49 -6.11 16.16
C ALA A 188 -33.02 -4.67 16.09
N ASN A 189 -34.11 -4.44 15.33
CA ASN A 189 -34.59 -3.09 15.05
C ASN A 189 -36.03 -2.81 15.52
N LYS A 190 -36.83 -3.81 15.90
CA LYS A 190 -38.25 -3.59 16.30
C LYS A 190 -38.41 -2.56 17.44
N ASP A 191 -37.50 -2.55 18.40
CA ASP A 191 -37.54 -1.62 19.55
C ASP A 191 -37.06 -0.21 19.18
N LYS A 192 -36.46 -0.04 18.00
CA LYS A 192 -36.06 1.24 17.38
C LYS A 192 -37.03 1.65 16.27
N GLY A 193 -38.27 1.16 16.33
CA GLY A 193 -39.30 1.43 15.32
C GLY A 193 -39.00 0.83 13.95
N GLY A 194 -38.15 -0.19 13.88
CA GLY A 194 -37.76 -0.87 12.65
C GLY A 194 -36.69 -0.14 11.83
N ASP A 195 -36.06 0.90 12.37
CA ASP A 195 -35.05 1.72 11.67
C ASP A 195 -33.80 0.90 11.29
N LEU A 196 -33.42 0.96 10.01
CA LEU A 196 -32.27 0.27 9.43
C LEU A 196 -31.08 1.21 9.17
N GLY A 197 -31.24 2.52 9.41
CA GLY A 197 -30.25 3.54 9.09
C GLY A 197 -30.10 3.79 7.58
N TRP A 198 -29.00 4.45 7.21
CA TRP A 198 -28.66 4.76 5.81
C TRP A 198 -27.93 3.59 5.15
N PHE A 199 -28.40 3.15 3.98
CA PHE A 199 -27.73 2.13 3.19
C PHE A 199 -27.81 2.42 1.69
N GLY A 200 -26.80 1.96 0.95
CA GLY A 200 -26.76 2.04 -0.51
C GLY A 200 -27.17 0.72 -1.16
N ARG A 201 -27.20 0.71 -2.50
CA ARG A 201 -27.48 -0.49 -3.28
C ARG A 201 -26.44 -1.60 -3.03
N GLY A 202 -26.87 -2.86 -3.10
CA GLY A 202 -26.07 -4.04 -2.79
C GLY A 202 -25.94 -4.36 -1.29
N THR A 203 -26.55 -3.56 -0.40
CA THR A 203 -26.47 -3.79 1.06
C THR A 203 -27.58 -4.72 1.56
N MET A 204 -28.75 -4.68 0.91
CA MET A 204 -29.94 -5.44 1.32
C MET A 204 -30.24 -6.55 0.30
N VAL A 205 -31.06 -7.54 0.72
CA VAL A 205 -31.48 -8.60 -0.21
C VAL A 205 -32.28 -8.03 -1.39
N PRO A 206 -32.13 -8.57 -2.61
CA PRO A 206 -32.64 -7.92 -3.83
C PRO A 206 -34.13 -7.52 -3.81
N PRO A 207 -35.09 -8.35 -3.33
CA PRO A 207 -36.49 -7.95 -3.33
C PRO A 207 -36.78 -6.79 -2.37
N PHE A 208 -36.11 -6.76 -1.21
CA PHE A 208 -36.23 -5.68 -0.23
C PHE A 208 -35.67 -4.38 -0.81
N GLU A 209 -34.48 -4.47 -1.40
CA GLU A 209 -33.80 -3.34 -2.01
C GLU A 209 -34.61 -2.74 -3.18
N GLN A 210 -35.13 -3.59 -4.07
CA GLN A 210 -35.97 -3.14 -5.19
C GLN A 210 -37.20 -2.39 -4.69
N ALA A 211 -37.87 -2.89 -3.65
CA ALA A 211 -39.04 -2.23 -3.10
C ALA A 211 -38.72 -0.86 -2.50
N ILE A 212 -37.66 -0.74 -1.67
CA ILE A 212 -37.33 0.52 -1.02
C ILE A 212 -36.78 1.57 -2.00
N PHE A 213 -35.93 1.16 -2.95
CA PHE A 213 -35.36 2.10 -3.91
C PHE A 213 -36.37 2.55 -4.98
N ALA A 214 -37.48 1.84 -5.16
CA ALA A 214 -38.60 2.26 -6.01
C ALA A 214 -39.46 3.38 -5.38
N LEU A 215 -39.40 3.56 -4.06
CA LEU A 215 -40.13 4.64 -3.37
C LEU A 215 -39.50 5.99 -3.67
N THR A 216 -40.31 7.00 -3.92
CA THR A 216 -39.83 8.33 -4.34
C THR A 216 -40.05 9.41 -3.28
N GLN A 217 -40.97 9.20 -2.34
CA GLN A 217 -41.35 10.20 -1.34
C GLN A 217 -40.98 9.74 0.07
N GLU A 218 -40.49 10.66 0.89
CA GLU A 218 -40.31 10.40 2.33
C GLU A 218 -41.67 10.14 2.98
N GLY A 219 -41.74 9.12 3.83
CA GLY A 219 -42.97 8.57 4.40
C GLY A 219 -43.73 7.61 3.50
N GLU A 220 -43.28 7.38 2.25
CA GLU A 220 -43.92 6.40 1.37
C GLU A 220 -43.69 4.98 1.90
N ILE A 221 -44.74 4.14 1.82
CA ILE A 221 -44.74 2.77 2.35
C ILE A 221 -44.97 1.79 1.19
N ALA A 222 -44.14 0.75 1.11
CA ALA A 222 -44.32 -0.38 0.20
C ALA A 222 -44.44 -1.72 0.93
N GLY A 223 -45.10 -2.67 0.26
CA GLY A 223 -45.26 -4.06 0.69
C GLY A 223 -46.69 -4.57 0.54
N PRO A 224 -46.94 -5.85 0.85
CA PRO A 224 -45.98 -6.83 1.38
C PRO A 224 -44.84 -7.20 0.39
N VAL A 225 -43.60 -7.25 0.87
CA VAL A 225 -42.42 -7.66 0.09
C VAL A 225 -41.92 -8.99 0.62
N GLN A 226 -41.88 -10.03 -0.21
CA GLN A 226 -41.40 -11.35 0.19
C GLN A 226 -39.87 -11.43 0.11
N THR A 227 -39.23 -11.97 1.14
CA THR A 227 -37.81 -12.36 1.13
C THR A 227 -37.65 -13.74 1.77
N GLN A 228 -36.41 -14.23 1.83
CA GLN A 228 -36.08 -15.46 2.56
C GLN A 228 -36.33 -15.37 4.08
N PHE A 229 -36.50 -14.17 4.64
CA PHE A 229 -36.74 -13.97 6.07
C PHE A 229 -38.23 -13.90 6.43
N GLY A 230 -39.11 -13.81 5.43
CA GLY A 230 -40.55 -13.63 5.62
C GLY A 230 -41.08 -12.49 4.76
N TRP A 231 -42.02 -11.73 5.30
CA TRP A 231 -42.72 -10.66 4.61
C TRP A 231 -42.43 -9.31 5.26
N HIS A 232 -42.11 -8.31 4.44
CA HIS A 232 -41.71 -6.99 4.89
C HIS A 232 -42.74 -5.94 4.47
N ILE A 233 -42.97 -4.98 5.36
CA ILE A 233 -43.48 -3.66 5.02
C ILE A 233 -42.32 -2.70 5.20
N VAL A 234 -42.06 -1.84 4.21
CA VAL A 234 -40.93 -0.91 4.21
C VAL A 234 -41.42 0.51 4.09
N GLU A 235 -40.71 1.45 4.71
CA GLU A 235 -40.97 2.88 4.59
C GLU A 235 -39.67 3.63 4.31
N LEU A 236 -39.74 4.56 3.36
CA LEU A 236 -38.64 5.46 3.05
C LEU A 236 -38.65 6.64 4.03
N LEU A 237 -37.59 6.80 4.81
CA LEU A 237 -37.43 7.91 5.75
C LEU A 237 -36.61 9.06 5.15
N GLY A 238 -35.73 8.77 4.20
CA GLY A 238 -34.89 9.78 3.57
C GLY A 238 -34.13 9.24 2.36
N ARG A 239 -33.74 10.13 1.46
CA ARG A 239 -32.93 9.78 0.27
C ARG A 239 -31.78 10.77 0.08
N ARG A 240 -30.58 10.23 -0.17
CA ARG A 240 -29.40 10.97 -0.64
C ARG A 240 -29.12 10.52 -2.06
N ALA A 241 -29.24 11.44 -3.00
CA ALA A 241 -28.94 11.17 -4.40
C ALA A 241 -27.47 10.80 -4.56
N ALA A 242 -27.17 9.97 -5.56
CA ALA A 242 -25.79 9.79 -5.98
C ALA A 242 -25.25 11.15 -6.44
N GLN A 243 -24.05 11.50 -5.98
CA GLN A 243 -23.40 12.75 -6.35
C GLN A 243 -21.92 12.53 -6.61
N THR A 244 -21.39 13.18 -7.64
CA THR A 244 -19.95 13.26 -7.82
C THR A 244 -19.38 14.26 -6.83
N LEU A 245 -18.33 13.87 -6.10
CA LEU A 245 -17.63 14.78 -5.22
C LEU A 245 -16.77 15.74 -6.05
N PRO A 246 -16.91 17.08 -5.88
CA PRO A 246 -16.08 18.05 -6.57
C PRO A 246 -14.59 17.78 -6.34
N LEU A 247 -13.75 18.07 -7.34
CA LEU A 247 -12.31 17.84 -7.27
C LEU A 247 -11.69 18.43 -5.99
N GLU A 248 -12.12 19.62 -5.56
CA GLU A 248 -11.65 20.25 -4.31
C GLU A 248 -11.82 19.38 -3.06
N GLN A 249 -12.87 18.55 -3.01
CA GLN A 249 -13.10 17.66 -1.87
C GLN A 249 -12.27 16.37 -1.93
N VAL A 250 -11.77 16.01 -3.11
CA VAL A 250 -11.07 14.73 -3.36
C VAL A 250 -9.66 14.91 -3.92
N LYS A 251 -9.15 16.14 -4.05
CA LYS A 251 -7.88 16.47 -4.72
C LYS A 251 -6.71 15.64 -4.20
N ASP A 252 -6.55 15.56 -2.89
CA ASP A 252 -5.48 14.77 -2.27
C ASP A 252 -5.62 13.26 -2.54
N ARG A 253 -6.86 12.77 -2.58
CA ARG A 253 -7.14 11.36 -2.91
C ARG A 253 -6.79 11.08 -4.36
N VAL A 254 -7.21 11.95 -5.28
CA VAL A 254 -6.91 11.86 -6.72
C VAL A 254 -5.40 11.88 -6.94
N ALA A 255 -4.67 12.82 -6.33
CA ALA A 255 -3.22 12.92 -6.45
C ALA A 255 -2.50 11.65 -5.95
N ARG A 256 -2.93 11.08 -4.81
CA ARG A 256 -2.37 9.82 -4.29
C ARG A 256 -2.64 8.64 -5.22
N GLU A 257 -3.88 8.48 -5.68
CA GLU A 257 -4.27 7.37 -6.57
C GLU A 257 -3.54 7.46 -7.92
N MET A 258 -3.40 8.67 -8.47
CA MET A 258 -2.62 8.92 -9.68
C MET A 258 -1.14 8.60 -9.50
N ASN A 259 -0.52 9.03 -8.38
CA ASN A 259 0.87 8.67 -8.08
C ASN A 259 1.04 7.15 -7.97
N GLN A 260 0.12 6.45 -7.31
CA GLN A 260 0.14 4.99 -7.22
C GLN A 260 -0.04 4.33 -8.59
N ALA A 261 -0.91 4.86 -9.46
CA ALA A 261 -1.07 4.38 -10.82
C ALA A 261 0.21 4.59 -11.65
N SER A 262 0.80 5.78 -11.59
CA SER A 262 2.06 6.11 -12.26
C SER A 262 3.21 5.21 -11.81
N MET A 263 3.31 4.96 -10.50
CA MET A 263 4.33 4.06 -9.94
C MET A 263 4.14 2.61 -10.40
N ARG A 264 2.90 2.12 -10.47
CA ARG A 264 2.61 0.77 -11.00
C ARG A 264 3.04 0.65 -12.46
N THR A 265 2.64 1.62 -13.30
CA THR A 265 3.04 1.66 -14.71
C THR A 265 4.56 1.68 -14.86
N TRP A 266 5.24 2.56 -14.12
CA TRP A 266 6.70 2.67 -14.16
C TRP A 266 7.40 1.37 -13.74
N VAL A 267 6.90 0.66 -12.73
CA VAL A 267 7.46 -0.65 -12.33
C VAL A 267 7.33 -1.66 -13.48
N GLU A 268 6.18 -1.71 -14.16
CA GLU A 268 6.00 -2.61 -15.31
C GLU A 268 6.92 -2.22 -16.49
N GLU A 269 7.10 -0.94 -16.76
CA GLU A 269 8.06 -0.44 -17.76
C GLU A 269 9.50 -0.87 -17.41
N VAL A 270 9.89 -0.76 -16.13
CA VAL A 270 11.22 -1.22 -15.67
C VAL A 270 11.37 -2.72 -15.86
N LYS A 271 10.36 -3.53 -15.50
CA LYS A 271 10.39 -4.99 -15.71
C LYS A 271 10.56 -5.34 -17.19
N HIS A 272 9.82 -4.66 -18.07
CA HIS A 272 9.94 -4.83 -19.51
C HIS A 272 11.33 -4.41 -20.01
N LYS A 273 11.82 -3.24 -19.60
CA LYS A 273 13.14 -2.73 -19.98
C LYS A 273 14.29 -3.65 -19.55
N GLN A 274 14.14 -4.32 -18.40
CA GLN A 274 15.11 -5.28 -17.87
C GLN A 274 14.90 -6.70 -18.41
N ASN A 275 13.95 -6.91 -19.34
CA ASN A 275 13.62 -8.22 -19.90
C ASN A 275 13.37 -9.29 -18.83
N LEU A 276 12.56 -8.96 -17.81
CA LEU A 276 12.23 -9.89 -16.74
C LEU A 276 11.51 -11.12 -17.33
N THR A 277 12.12 -12.29 -17.17
CA THR A 277 11.61 -13.55 -17.69
C THR A 277 11.54 -14.61 -16.59
N PHE A 278 10.47 -15.40 -16.60
CA PHE A 278 10.33 -16.57 -15.74
C PHE A 278 10.70 -17.80 -16.55
N ILE A 279 11.87 -18.39 -16.26
CA ILE A 279 12.35 -19.60 -16.95
C ILE A 279 11.45 -20.80 -16.61
N ASP A 280 11.07 -20.93 -15.33
CA ASP A 280 10.12 -21.94 -14.89
C ASP A 280 8.72 -21.31 -14.74
N PRO A 281 7.74 -21.70 -15.58
CA PRO A 281 6.42 -21.08 -15.61
C PRO A 281 5.60 -21.31 -14.33
N ARG A 282 5.98 -22.28 -13.47
CA ARG A 282 5.30 -22.50 -12.18
C ARG A 282 5.46 -21.32 -11.23
N TYR A 283 6.51 -20.54 -11.40
CA TYR A 283 6.77 -19.33 -10.61
C TYR A 283 6.34 -18.04 -11.33
N ALA A 284 5.80 -18.15 -12.55
CA ALA A 284 5.25 -17.00 -13.24
C ALA A 284 4.00 -16.51 -12.48
N PRO A 285 3.91 -15.20 -12.16
CA PRO A 285 2.72 -14.65 -11.53
C PRO A 285 1.52 -14.82 -12.48
N PRO A 286 0.30 -14.97 -11.95
CA PRO A 286 -0.89 -14.96 -12.78
C PRO A 286 -0.94 -13.67 -13.59
N ALA A 287 -1.43 -13.76 -14.83
CA ALA A 287 -1.59 -12.58 -15.68
C ALA A 287 -2.40 -11.52 -14.93
N PRO A 288 -1.98 -10.24 -14.95
CA PRO A 288 -2.75 -9.18 -14.32
C PRO A 288 -4.17 -9.16 -14.93
N PRO A 289 -5.20 -8.84 -14.14
CA PRO A 289 -6.56 -8.75 -14.65
C PRO A 289 -6.60 -7.73 -15.80
N SER A 290 -7.30 -8.08 -16.88
CA SER A 290 -7.51 -7.18 -18.02
C SER A 290 -8.06 -5.83 -17.50
N PRO A 291 -7.55 -4.69 -18.00
CA PRO A 291 -8.13 -3.40 -17.64
C PRO A 291 -9.64 -3.42 -17.95
N PRO A 292 -10.49 -2.80 -17.10
CA PRO A 292 -11.91 -2.72 -17.37
C PRO A 292 -12.11 -2.10 -18.76
N VAL A 293 -12.81 -2.84 -19.63
CA VAL A 293 -13.17 -2.36 -20.97
C VAL A 293 -13.88 -1.03 -20.77
N ALA A 294 -13.30 0.06 -21.32
CA ALA A 294 -13.94 1.36 -21.29
C ALA A 294 -15.37 1.20 -21.81
N ALA A 295 -16.36 1.57 -21.00
CA ALA A 295 -17.75 1.51 -21.41
C ALA A 295 -17.89 2.27 -22.73
N PRO A 296 -18.57 1.71 -23.75
CA PRO A 296 -18.75 2.39 -25.01
C PRO A 296 -19.38 3.76 -24.75
N LYS A 297 -18.76 4.80 -25.31
CA LYS A 297 -19.33 6.16 -25.30
C LYS A 297 -20.75 6.05 -25.89
N ARG A 298 -21.76 6.36 -25.08
CA ARG A 298 -23.14 6.55 -25.55
C ARG A 298 -23.31 7.95 -26.09
#